data_AF-K1S9U4-F1
#
_entry.id   AF-K1S9U4-F1
#
_cell.length_a   1.000
_cell.length_b   1.000
_cell.length_c   1.000
_cell.angle_alpha   90.00
_cell.angle_beta   90.00
_cell.angle_gamma   90.00
#
_symmetry.space_group_name_H-M   'P 1'
#
loop_
_entity.id
_entity.type
_entity.pdbx_description
1 polymer ?
#
loop_
_entity_poly.entity_id
_entity_poly.type
_entity_poly.pdbx_seq_one_letter_code
_entity_poly.pdbx_strand_id
1 'polypeptide(L)'
;METAAIKKDLTLYAEFSDVSSRKVTANAVFGGNIVDTAGTVKAGDSQEGATSTAVVTNGDSVTLVANTKPNYKFMGWYSDRECTNSVASEQQLVLTNVDADCEYYALFKPQSFSVNAVVDGDSVGTVKFTAPKEVGPSTAVTVSVDYDGSATFVATPAEGYDFDGWYNDSSVTPVSNKATY
;
A
#
# COMPACT_ATOMS: atom_id res chain seq x y z
N MET A 1 -12.45 19.33 -54.12
CA MET A 1 -13.25 18.12 -54.40
C MET A 1 -12.57 17.41 -55.55
N GLU A 2 -12.06 16.21 -55.32
CA GLU A 2 -11.64 15.34 -56.43
C GLU A 2 -12.89 14.66 -56.98
N THR A 3 -13.12 14.80 -58.27
CA THR A 3 -14.20 14.12 -58.97
C THR A 3 -13.59 13.19 -60.02
N ALA A 4 -13.90 11.90 -59.92
CA ALA A 4 -13.51 10.91 -60.91
C ALA A 4 -14.73 10.52 -61.77
N ALA A 5 -14.52 10.38 -63.08
CA ALA A 5 -15.58 9.95 -64.00
C ALA A 5 -15.86 8.44 -63.82
N ILE A 6 -17.10 8.09 -63.47
CA ILE A 6 -17.55 6.69 -63.34
C ILE A 6 -17.93 6.16 -64.74
N LYS A 7 -17.24 5.10 -65.20
CA LYS A 7 -17.41 4.53 -66.56
C LYS A 7 -17.99 3.11 -66.58
N LYS A 8 -18.25 2.55 -65.41
CA LYS A 8 -18.79 1.21 -65.16
C LYS A 8 -19.32 1.14 -63.73
N ASP A 9 -20.07 0.10 -63.39
CA ASP A 9 -20.52 -0.16 -62.01
C ASP A 9 -19.34 -0.14 -61.02
N LEU A 10 -19.54 0.53 -59.89
CA LEU A 10 -18.52 0.79 -58.88
C LEU A 10 -19.17 0.68 -57.49
N THR A 11 -18.63 -0.22 -56.68
CA THR A 11 -18.93 -0.27 -55.24
C THR A 11 -17.82 0.45 -54.49
N LEU A 12 -18.18 1.42 -53.65
CA LEU A 12 -17.25 2.10 -52.75
C LEU A 12 -17.49 1.63 -51.32
N TYR A 13 -16.40 1.45 -50.58
CA TYR A 13 -16.42 1.13 -49.16
C TYR A 13 -15.93 2.35 -48.40
N ALA A 14 -16.69 2.77 -47.40
CA ALA A 14 -16.26 3.77 -46.43
C ALA A 14 -15.93 3.07 -45.11
N GLU A 15 -14.81 3.45 -44.51
CA GLU A 15 -14.35 2.94 -43.22
C GLU A 15 -14.37 4.08 -42.20
N PHE A 16 -14.77 3.78 -40.97
CA PHE A 16 -14.91 4.74 -39.88
C PHE A 16 -14.23 4.19 -38.63
N SER A 17 -13.59 5.07 -37.85
CA SER A 17 -12.99 4.74 -36.57
C SER A 17 -13.78 5.37 -35.43
N ASP A 18 -13.92 4.67 -34.31
CA ASP A 18 -14.48 5.25 -33.09
C ASP A 18 -13.39 6.10 -32.41
N VAL A 19 -13.61 7.41 -32.38
CA VAL A 19 -12.72 8.39 -31.73
C VAL A 19 -13.33 8.96 -30.45
N SER A 20 -14.34 8.29 -29.88
CA SER A 20 -14.96 8.72 -28.63
C SER A 20 -13.98 8.60 -27.45
N SER A 21 -14.08 9.55 -26.52
CA SER A 21 -13.20 9.60 -25.35
C SER A 21 -13.62 8.61 -24.26
N ARG A 22 -12.64 8.11 -23.50
CA ARG A 22 -12.80 7.31 -22.29
C ARG A 22 -12.02 7.92 -21.13
N LYS A 23 -12.66 8.00 -19.97
CA LYS A 23 -12.08 8.55 -18.74
C LYS A 23 -11.55 7.41 -17.87
N VAL A 24 -10.26 7.46 -17.55
CA VAL A 24 -9.60 6.50 -16.66
C VAL A 24 -9.14 7.22 -15.40
N THR A 25 -9.62 6.77 -14.24
CA THR A 25 -9.30 7.39 -12.95
C THR A 25 -8.54 6.43 -12.05
N ALA A 26 -7.43 6.90 -11.49
CA ALA A 26 -6.70 6.23 -10.43
C ALA A 26 -6.94 6.96 -9.10
N ASN A 27 -7.12 6.22 -8.01
CA ASN A 27 -7.31 6.75 -6.66
C ASN A 27 -6.33 6.09 -5.68
N ALA A 28 -5.60 6.88 -4.91
CA ALA A 28 -4.77 6.42 -3.80
C ALA A 28 -5.64 6.21 -2.55
N VAL A 29 -5.65 5.00 -2.01
CA VAL A 29 -6.45 4.62 -0.85
C VAL A 29 -5.56 4.37 0.36
N PHE A 30 -5.85 5.07 1.46
CA PHE A 30 -5.20 4.87 2.76
C PHE A 30 -6.23 5.01 3.88
N GLY A 31 -6.29 4.02 4.78
CA GLY A 31 -7.26 4.00 5.88
C GLY A 31 -8.73 4.09 5.43
N GLY A 32 -9.05 3.56 4.23
CA GLY A 32 -10.39 3.62 3.64
C GLY A 32 -10.76 4.97 2.98
N ASN A 33 -9.83 5.91 2.93
CA ASN A 33 -10.04 7.25 2.35
C ASN A 33 -9.19 7.45 1.10
N ILE A 34 -9.67 8.29 0.18
CA ILE A 34 -8.90 8.74 -0.98
C ILE A 34 -8.06 9.95 -0.55
N VAL A 35 -6.78 9.71 -0.26
CA VAL A 35 -5.84 10.69 0.27
C VAL A 35 -4.43 10.37 -0.22
N ASP A 36 -3.55 11.37 -0.22
CA ASP A 36 -2.17 11.19 -0.67
C ASP A 36 -1.19 10.88 0.47
N THR A 37 -1.66 10.72 1.72
CA THR A 37 -0.81 10.57 2.92
C THR A 37 0.24 9.47 2.79
N ALA A 38 -0.16 8.30 2.27
CA ALA A 38 0.70 7.12 2.17
C ALA A 38 1.33 6.90 0.78
N GLY A 39 0.85 7.62 -0.22
CA GLY A 39 1.24 7.47 -1.61
C GLY A 39 0.33 8.23 -2.54
N THR A 40 0.74 8.34 -3.78
CA THR A 40 0.07 9.09 -4.84
C THR A 40 -0.14 8.19 -6.05
N VAL A 41 -1.01 8.61 -6.96
CA VAL A 41 -1.27 7.92 -8.21
C VAL A 41 -1.15 8.88 -9.39
N LYS A 42 -0.75 8.32 -10.54
CA LYS A 42 -0.64 9.02 -11.82
C LYS A 42 -1.29 8.19 -12.92
N ALA A 43 -2.16 8.81 -13.71
CA ALA A 43 -2.80 8.21 -14.87
C ALA A 43 -2.22 8.81 -16.16
N GLY A 44 -1.49 8.01 -16.94
CA GLY A 44 -0.78 8.49 -18.13
C GLY A 44 0.17 9.65 -17.78
N ASP A 45 0.06 10.75 -18.53
CA ASP A 45 0.84 11.98 -18.32
C ASP A 45 0.15 13.02 -17.43
N SER A 46 -0.97 12.65 -16.80
CA SER A 46 -1.75 13.55 -15.96
C SER A 46 -1.01 13.94 -14.67
N GLN A 47 -1.51 14.97 -13.99
CA GLN A 47 -0.97 15.40 -12.70
C GLN A 47 -1.13 14.30 -11.65
N GLU A 48 -0.05 14.04 -10.93
CA GLU A 48 -0.02 13.10 -9.81
C GLU A 48 -0.70 13.69 -8.56
N GLY A 49 -1.42 12.84 -7.81
CA GLY A 49 -2.08 13.22 -6.56
C GLY A 49 -2.84 12.05 -5.91
N ALA A 50 -3.74 12.36 -4.98
CA ALA A 50 -4.64 11.37 -4.37
C ALA A 50 -5.62 10.77 -5.39
N THR A 51 -6.01 11.56 -6.39
CA THR A 51 -6.77 11.13 -7.56
C THR A 51 -6.09 11.69 -8.80
N SER A 52 -5.94 10.87 -9.84
CA SER A 52 -5.43 11.28 -11.15
C SER A 52 -6.32 10.72 -12.24
N THR A 53 -6.66 11.54 -13.22
CA THR A 53 -7.55 11.15 -14.32
C THR A 53 -6.90 11.43 -15.67
N ALA A 54 -6.86 10.41 -16.53
CA ALA A 54 -6.51 10.52 -17.93
C ALA A 54 -7.76 10.41 -18.82
N VAL A 55 -7.73 11.07 -19.98
CA VAL A 55 -8.72 10.90 -21.04
C VAL A 55 -8.00 10.33 -22.25
N VAL A 56 -8.48 9.19 -22.75
CA VAL A 56 -7.91 8.47 -23.90
C VAL A 56 -8.98 8.20 -24.96
N THR A 57 -8.59 7.86 -26.18
CA THR A 57 -9.54 7.44 -27.23
C THR A 57 -10.01 6.01 -26.97
N ASN A 58 -11.21 5.64 -27.42
CA ASN A 58 -11.66 4.25 -27.38
C ASN A 58 -10.62 3.33 -28.05
N GLY A 59 -10.21 2.29 -27.32
CA GLY A 59 -9.24 1.30 -27.78
C GLY A 59 -7.78 1.69 -27.51
N ASP A 60 -7.51 2.92 -27.07
CA ASP A 60 -6.17 3.32 -26.66
C ASP A 60 -5.77 2.64 -25.35
N SER A 61 -4.46 2.64 -25.08
CA SER A 61 -3.89 2.14 -23.83
C SER A 61 -3.53 3.28 -22.89
N VAL A 62 -3.57 3.02 -21.59
CA VAL A 62 -3.08 3.96 -20.57
C VAL A 62 -2.39 3.20 -19.44
N THR A 63 -1.36 3.80 -18.88
CA THR A 63 -0.65 3.23 -17.72
C THR A 63 -1.01 4.04 -16.48
N LEU A 64 -1.38 3.33 -15.42
CA LEU A 64 -1.54 3.88 -14.07
C LEU A 64 -0.30 3.53 -13.25
N VAL A 65 0.22 4.50 -12.50
CA VAL A 65 1.40 4.34 -11.64
C VAL A 65 1.05 4.75 -10.22
N ALA A 66 1.41 3.92 -9.25
CA ALA A 66 1.30 4.20 -7.83
C ALA A 66 2.68 4.50 -7.24
N ASN A 67 2.85 5.67 -6.63
CA ASN A 67 4.10 6.09 -6.00
C ASN A 67 3.95 6.05 -4.47
N THR A 68 4.65 5.15 -3.83
CA THR A 68 4.60 4.95 -2.37
C THR A 68 5.45 6.01 -1.67
N LYS A 69 4.93 6.66 -0.63
CA LYS A 69 5.71 7.55 0.24
C LYS A 69 6.57 6.74 1.23
N PRO A 70 7.66 7.32 1.79
CA PRO A 70 8.47 6.65 2.80
C PRO A 70 7.65 6.12 3.99
N ASN A 71 8.06 4.98 4.55
CA ASN A 71 7.42 4.30 5.68
C ASN A 71 6.01 3.73 5.41
N TYR A 72 5.57 3.72 4.15
CA TYR A 72 4.36 3.04 3.71
C TYR A 72 4.69 1.93 2.72
N LYS A 73 3.69 1.10 2.45
CA LYS A 73 3.76 -0.01 1.51
C LYS A 73 2.56 0.01 0.57
N PHE A 74 2.84 -0.11 -0.72
CA PHE A 74 1.83 -0.39 -1.74
C PHE A 74 1.38 -1.86 -1.64
N MET A 75 0.07 -2.07 -1.63
CA MET A 75 -0.55 -3.38 -1.43
C MET A 75 -1.13 -3.97 -2.72
N GLY A 76 -1.36 -3.14 -3.74
CA GLY A 76 -1.94 -3.55 -5.01
C GLY A 76 -2.93 -2.54 -5.57
N TRP A 77 -3.33 -2.78 -6.82
CA TRP A 77 -4.43 -2.12 -7.50
C TRP A 77 -5.72 -2.93 -7.36
N TYR A 78 -6.85 -2.25 -7.21
CA TYR A 78 -8.17 -2.84 -7.03
C TYR A 78 -9.19 -2.19 -7.95
N SER A 79 -10.23 -2.94 -8.35
CA SER A 79 -11.32 -2.44 -9.19
C SER A 79 -12.49 -1.84 -8.41
N ASP A 80 -12.44 -1.89 -7.07
CA ASP A 80 -13.48 -1.37 -6.17
C ASP A 80 -12.88 -0.51 -5.06
N ARG A 81 -13.68 0.45 -4.59
CA ARG A 81 -13.29 1.44 -3.57
C ARG A 81 -12.91 0.83 -2.24
N GLU A 82 -13.51 -0.30 -1.88
CA GLU A 82 -13.26 -1.01 -0.63
C GLU A 82 -11.98 -1.87 -0.69
N CYS A 83 -11.31 -1.89 -1.85
CA CYS A 83 -10.10 -2.66 -2.12
C CYS A 83 -10.25 -4.16 -1.79
N THR A 84 -11.34 -4.76 -2.29
CA THR A 84 -11.64 -6.19 -2.09
C THR A 84 -11.33 -7.05 -3.32
N ASN A 85 -11.38 -6.46 -4.53
CA ASN A 85 -11.14 -7.10 -5.81
C ASN A 85 -9.79 -6.66 -6.40
N SER A 86 -8.73 -7.41 -6.08
CA SER A 86 -7.38 -7.13 -6.58
C SER A 86 -7.27 -7.38 -8.08
N VAL A 87 -6.61 -6.47 -8.80
CA VAL A 87 -6.34 -6.57 -10.24
C VAL A 87 -4.86 -6.58 -10.59
N ALA A 88 -3.98 -6.05 -9.73
CA ALA A 88 -2.52 -6.11 -9.92
C ALA A 88 -1.77 -5.94 -8.59
N SER A 89 -0.58 -6.55 -8.50
CA SER A 89 0.35 -6.40 -7.36
C SER A 89 1.49 -5.42 -7.62
N GLU A 90 1.75 -5.11 -8.88
CA GLU A 90 2.81 -4.18 -9.29
C GLU A 90 2.33 -2.73 -9.18
N GLN A 91 3.25 -1.81 -8.90
CA GLN A 91 2.93 -0.37 -8.84
C GLN A 91 2.42 0.18 -10.17
N GLN A 92 2.78 -0.46 -11.28
CA GLN A 92 2.33 -0.11 -12.61
C GLN A 92 1.18 -1.04 -13.05
N LEU A 93 0.04 -0.45 -13.42
CA LEU A 93 -1.08 -1.14 -14.05
C LEU A 93 -1.24 -0.63 -15.48
N VAL A 94 -1.00 -1.50 -16.45
CA VAL A 94 -1.17 -1.18 -17.88
C VAL A 94 -2.55 -1.63 -18.32
N LEU A 95 -3.39 -0.68 -18.72
CA LEU A 95 -4.69 -0.95 -19.33
C LEU A 95 -4.52 -0.91 -20.84
N THR A 96 -4.77 -2.05 -21.49
CA THR A 96 -4.79 -2.16 -22.94
C THR A 96 -6.23 -2.10 -23.43
N ASN A 97 -6.48 -1.37 -24.51
CA ASN A 97 -7.79 -1.29 -25.16
C ASN A 97 -8.90 -0.79 -24.22
N VAL A 98 -8.78 0.45 -23.76
CA VAL A 98 -9.80 1.10 -22.91
C VAL A 98 -11.05 1.39 -23.75
N ASP A 99 -12.12 0.66 -23.50
CA ASP A 99 -13.39 0.76 -24.25
C ASP A 99 -14.54 1.35 -23.43
N ALA A 100 -14.33 1.59 -22.14
CA ALA A 100 -15.28 2.20 -21.20
C ALA A 100 -14.57 3.09 -20.18
N ASP A 101 -15.32 4.00 -19.57
CA ASP A 101 -14.85 4.73 -18.39
C ASP A 101 -14.57 3.74 -17.26
N CYS A 102 -13.44 3.90 -16.57
CA CYS A 102 -13.04 2.98 -15.51
C CYS A 102 -12.30 3.68 -14.37
N GLU A 103 -12.35 3.06 -13.20
CA GLU A 103 -11.72 3.55 -11.98
C GLU A 103 -10.94 2.42 -11.29
N TYR A 104 -9.74 2.74 -10.81
CA TYR A 104 -8.88 1.82 -10.08
C TYR A 104 -8.34 2.45 -8.80
N TYR A 105 -8.09 1.61 -7.81
CA TYR A 105 -7.77 2.01 -6.45
C TYR A 105 -6.43 1.39 -6.04
N ALA A 106 -5.42 2.22 -5.82
CA ALA A 106 -4.12 1.84 -5.30
C ALA A 106 -4.17 1.82 -3.77
N LEU A 107 -4.12 0.65 -3.14
CA LEU A 107 -4.16 0.54 -1.69
C LEU A 107 -2.76 0.69 -1.09
N PHE A 108 -2.65 1.56 -0.09
CA PHE A 108 -1.44 1.70 0.72
C PHE A 108 -1.72 1.36 2.19
N LYS A 109 -0.71 0.83 2.87
CA LYS A 109 -0.72 0.57 4.31
C LYS A 109 0.57 1.10 4.96
N PRO A 110 0.58 1.37 6.28
CA PRO A 110 1.83 1.61 6.98
C PRO A 110 2.77 0.43 6.78
N GLN A 111 4.07 0.70 6.68
CA GLN A 111 5.07 -0.35 6.84
C GLN A 111 5.02 -0.83 8.29
N SER A 112 5.23 -2.13 8.51
CA SER A 112 5.31 -2.69 9.87
C SER A 112 6.71 -3.22 10.16
N PHE A 113 7.12 -3.14 11.42
CA PHE A 113 8.43 -3.55 11.92
C PHE A 113 8.28 -4.62 13.00
N SER A 114 9.21 -5.56 13.01
CA SER A 114 9.29 -6.57 14.07
C SER A 114 9.95 -5.96 15.31
N VAL A 115 9.29 -6.02 16.45
CA VAL A 115 9.84 -5.66 17.75
C VAL A 115 9.93 -6.92 18.61
N ASN A 116 11.13 -7.18 19.12
CA ASN A 116 11.44 -8.36 19.91
C ASN A 116 11.78 -7.94 21.34
N ALA A 117 11.13 -8.57 22.31
CA ALA A 117 11.52 -8.51 23.71
C ALA A 117 11.99 -9.91 24.12
N VAL A 118 13.16 -9.99 24.74
CA VAL A 118 13.84 -11.25 25.09
C VAL A 118 14.43 -11.12 26.48
N VAL A 119 14.31 -12.17 27.28
CA VAL A 119 15.04 -12.31 28.56
C VAL A 119 16.51 -12.55 28.23
N ASP A 120 17.40 -11.68 28.73
CA ASP A 120 18.82 -11.70 28.36
C ASP A 120 19.59 -12.89 28.95
N GLY A 121 20.36 -13.58 28.12
CA GLY A 121 21.29 -14.64 28.51
C GLY A 121 20.72 -15.67 29.51
N ASP A 122 21.43 -15.83 30.63
CA ASP A 122 21.09 -16.73 31.73
C ASP A 122 20.13 -16.08 32.77
N SER A 123 19.56 -14.92 32.46
CA SER A 123 18.58 -14.25 33.33
C SER A 123 17.29 -15.07 33.45
N VAL A 124 16.52 -14.79 34.49
CA VAL A 124 15.28 -15.52 34.79
C VAL A 124 14.08 -14.60 34.85
N GLY A 125 12.92 -15.12 34.46
CA GLY A 125 11.66 -14.38 34.40
C GLY A 125 10.99 -14.56 33.05
N THR A 126 10.06 -13.65 32.75
CA THR A 126 9.31 -13.65 31.49
C THR A 126 9.08 -12.24 30.99
N VAL A 127 8.85 -12.13 29.69
CA VAL A 127 8.39 -10.92 29.02
C VAL A 127 7.01 -11.17 28.39
N LYS A 128 6.21 -10.12 28.30
CA LYS A 128 4.87 -10.12 27.73
C LYS A 128 4.65 -8.85 26.93
N PHE A 129 4.01 -8.97 25.78
CA PHE A 129 3.45 -7.84 25.05
C PHE A 129 1.99 -7.65 25.45
N THR A 130 1.59 -6.44 25.83
CA THR A 130 0.24 -6.17 26.36
C THR A 130 -0.65 -5.35 25.45
N ALA A 131 -0.07 -4.58 24.51
CA ALA A 131 -0.85 -3.72 23.61
C ALA A 131 -0.12 -3.51 22.27
N PRO A 132 -0.85 -3.59 21.13
CA PRO A 132 -2.31 -3.65 21.04
C PRO A 132 -2.92 -5.05 21.18
N LYS A 133 -2.11 -6.11 21.19
CA LYS A 133 -2.57 -7.49 21.37
C LYS A 133 -1.72 -8.18 22.42
N GLU A 134 -2.32 -9.06 23.22
CA GLU A 134 -1.55 -9.81 24.19
C GLU A 134 -0.73 -10.96 23.53
N VAL A 135 0.57 -11.03 23.83
CA VAL A 135 1.48 -12.13 23.44
C VAL A 135 2.43 -12.45 24.60
N GLY A 136 2.60 -13.74 24.92
CA GLY A 136 3.34 -14.20 26.11
C GLY A 136 2.41 -14.43 27.31
N PRO A 137 2.94 -14.63 28.52
CA PRO A 137 4.35 -14.52 28.90
C PRO A 137 5.24 -15.62 28.30
N SER A 138 6.49 -15.29 28.00
CA SER A 138 7.51 -16.19 27.43
C SER A 138 8.91 -15.65 27.77
N THR A 139 9.97 -16.41 27.49
CA THR A 139 11.35 -15.89 27.52
C THR A 139 11.67 -15.02 26.31
N ALA A 140 10.88 -15.12 25.24
CA ALA A 140 10.94 -14.24 24.08
C ALA A 140 9.54 -14.01 23.50
N VAL A 141 9.23 -12.76 23.14
CA VAL A 141 8.02 -12.38 22.40
C VAL A 141 8.40 -11.51 21.21
N THR A 142 7.73 -11.74 20.08
CA THR A 142 7.91 -11.00 18.84
C THR A 142 6.57 -10.48 18.36
N VAL A 143 6.51 -9.19 18.03
CA VAL A 143 5.30 -8.51 17.58
C VAL A 143 5.59 -7.64 16.36
N SER A 144 4.58 -7.45 15.52
CA SER A 144 4.65 -6.50 14.40
C SER A 144 3.99 -5.20 14.81
N VAL A 145 4.69 -4.08 14.67
CA VAL A 145 4.21 -2.74 14.99
C VAL A 145 4.25 -1.90 13.73
N ASP A 146 3.13 -1.28 13.39
CA ASP A 146 3.05 -0.36 12.26
C ASP A 146 3.90 0.89 12.50
N TYR A 147 4.38 1.51 11.42
CA TYR A 147 5.06 2.81 11.46
C TYR A 147 4.19 3.85 12.20
N ASP A 148 4.84 4.66 13.05
CA ASP A 148 4.20 5.56 14.02
C ASP A 148 3.24 4.89 15.03
N GLY A 149 3.21 3.56 15.07
CA GLY A 149 2.52 2.79 16.08
C GLY A 149 3.29 2.71 17.41
N SER A 150 2.61 2.29 18.46
CA SER A 150 3.18 2.06 19.78
C SER A 150 3.04 0.61 20.22
N ALA A 151 3.96 0.17 21.05
CA ALA A 151 4.01 -1.15 21.65
C ALA A 151 4.18 -1.01 23.16
N THR A 152 3.58 -1.91 23.95
CA THR A 152 3.82 -1.97 25.39
C THR A 152 4.28 -3.36 25.80
N PHE A 153 5.41 -3.42 26.49
CA PHE A 153 5.99 -4.64 27.03
C PHE A 153 6.00 -4.62 28.54
N VAL A 154 5.92 -5.80 29.14
CA VAL A 154 6.03 -6.02 30.59
C VAL A 154 7.03 -7.14 30.83
N ALA A 155 8.00 -6.89 31.70
CA ALA A 155 8.90 -7.89 32.24
C ALA A 155 8.44 -8.28 33.65
N THR A 156 8.47 -9.58 33.92
CA THR A 156 8.15 -10.15 35.24
C THR A 156 9.36 -10.99 35.67
N PRO A 157 10.16 -10.54 36.65
CA PRO A 157 11.27 -11.34 37.16
C PRO A 157 10.75 -12.62 37.84
N ALA A 158 11.58 -13.66 37.89
CA ALA A 158 11.26 -14.86 38.66
C ALA A 158 11.23 -14.55 40.17
N GLU A 159 10.59 -15.42 40.95
CA GLU A 159 10.54 -15.25 42.41
C GLU A 159 11.96 -15.17 43.01
N GLY A 160 12.20 -14.13 43.82
CA GLY A 160 13.50 -13.87 44.44
C GLY A 160 14.47 -13.06 43.58
N TYR A 161 14.05 -12.57 42.41
CA TYR A 161 14.85 -11.72 41.51
C TYR A 161 14.20 -10.35 41.32
N ASP A 162 15.03 -9.33 41.08
CA ASP A 162 14.60 -7.97 40.73
C ASP A 162 14.71 -7.74 39.22
N PHE A 163 13.96 -6.74 38.72
CA PHE A 163 14.07 -6.28 37.34
C PHE A 163 15.04 -5.09 37.25
N ASP A 164 16.17 -5.30 36.59
CA ASP A 164 17.23 -4.27 36.49
C ASP A 164 16.99 -3.24 35.38
N GLY A 165 16.31 -3.62 34.29
CA GLY A 165 16.00 -2.70 33.20
C GLY A 165 15.78 -3.37 31.85
N TRP A 166 15.31 -2.59 30.89
CA TRP A 166 15.27 -2.92 29.47
C TRP A 166 16.54 -2.39 28.79
N TYR A 167 17.13 -3.18 27.90
CA TYR A 167 18.38 -2.86 27.20
C TYR A 167 18.17 -3.02 25.69
N ASN A 168 18.81 -2.18 24.87
CA ASN A 168 18.68 -2.19 23.40
C ASN A 168 19.92 -2.76 22.67
N ASP A 169 20.96 -3.10 23.41
CA ASP A 169 22.22 -3.67 22.96
C ASP A 169 22.93 -4.35 24.15
N SER A 170 24.20 -4.75 23.98
CA SER A 170 25.03 -5.27 25.08
C SER A 170 25.57 -4.18 26.02
N SER A 171 24.95 -2.99 26.05
CA SER A 171 25.29 -1.92 27.01
C SER A 171 24.87 -2.31 28.41
N VAL A 172 25.61 -1.77 29.38
CA VAL A 172 25.27 -1.85 30.80
C VAL A 172 24.29 -0.76 31.25
N THR A 173 23.90 0.15 30.36
CA THR A 173 22.95 1.23 30.68
C THR A 173 21.58 0.92 30.08
N PRO A 174 20.53 0.80 30.92
CA PRO A 174 19.20 0.49 30.44
C PRO A 174 18.55 1.67 29.71
N VAL A 175 17.74 1.36 28.70
CA VAL A 175 16.84 2.33 28.05
C VAL A 175 15.60 2.63 28.90
N SER A 176 15.27 1.76 29.86
CA SER A 176 14.22 1.99 30.85
C SER A 176 14.42 1.12 32.09
N ASN A 177 14.25 1.71 33.28
CA ASN A 177 14.23 1.00 34.57
C ASN A 177 12.82 0.59 35.00
N LYS A 178 11.80 0.86 34.18
CA LYS A 178 10.43 0.45 34.45
C LYS A 178 10.20 -0.93 33.83
N ALA A 179 9.64 -1.84 34.62
CA ALA A 179 9.23 -3.16 34.13
C ALA A 179 8.23 -3.08 32.96
N THR A 180 7.50 -1.96 32.84
CA THR A 180 6.71 -1.61 31.66
C THR A 180 7.46 -0.65 30.75
N TYR A 181 7.62 -1.00 29.47
CA TYR A 181 8.23 -0.19 28.42
C TYR A 181 7.25 0.08 27.29
#